data_AF-A0A1Y5FMK3-F1
#
_entry.id   AF-A0A1Y5FMK3-F1
#
_cell.length_a   1.000
_cell.length_b   1.000
_cell.length_c   1.000
_cell.angle_alpha   90.00
_cell.angle_beta   90.00
_cell.angle_gamma   90.00
#
_symmetry.space_group_name_H-M   'P 1'
#
loop_
_entity.id
_entity.type
_entity.pdbx_description
1 polymer ?
#
loop_
_entity_poly.entity_id
_entity_poly.type
_entity_poly.pdbx_seq_one_letter_code
_entity_poly.pdbx_strand_id
1 'polypeptide(L)'
;MVSNIKCGEIQYAHKIITGDRKTDTQLAGEIPISTRGYSKLKRPGYRQSFKYLPDILKLHRELINSPFPEYLERLFGEYEIARSTNQMTLKNFIEKDIDLLLSFVGSVSQLRNIGIGIDVDKSIEYARLNWLVGFMLADSSSKWGHHDDELAATAREYMQTAVNLLTEHREHLGMFAQYYVDRVEHAIVSSLYNTNEKSILSCKNSRASFIKTLQEKDYFNVIESILEVVPTDHLVVRNSILAGAVTEDIDYISIMLQRLIKLDSRFSDPDYKPTPNTPSFREELIMQPYLNLLFTSKAA
;
A
#
# COMPACT_ATOMS: atom_id res chain seq x y z
N MET A 1 -26.52 33.14 -41.76
CA MET A 1 -26.75 31.71 -42.05
C MET A 1 -25.69 30.90 -41.31
N VAL A 2 -26.10 29.73 -40.78
CA VAL A 2 -25.29 28.68 -40.10
C VAL A 2 -24.86 29.02 -38.67
N SER A 3 -25.08 28.25 -37.61
CA SER A 3 -26.07 27.21 -37.25
C SER A 3 -25.87 26.92 -35.76
N ASN A 4 -26.91 27.03 -34.94
CA ASN A 4 -26.95 26.55 -33.57
C ASN A 4 -27.11 25.02 -33.57
N ILE A 5 -26.21 24.29 -32.92
CA ILE A 5 -26.42 22.88 -32.61
C ILE A 5 -26.66 22.74 -31.10
N LYS A 6 -27.86 22.28 -30.78
CA LYS A 6 -28.37 21.96 -29.45
C LYS A 6 -27.72 20.69 -28.93
N CYS A 7 -27.35 20.71 -27.65
CA CYS A 7 -26.98 19.53 -26.88
C CYS A 7 -28.20 18.59 -26.80
N GLY A 8 -28.02 17.36 -27.29
CA GLY A 8 -29.06 16.34 -27.31
C GLY A 8 -29.08 15.55 -26.01
N GLU A 9 -30.26 15.47 -25.40
CA GLU A 9 -30.61 14.53 -24.34
C GLU A 9 -30.66 13.09 -24.91
N ILE A 10 -30.08 12.14 -24.19
CA ILE A 10 -30.35 10.71 -24.40
C ILE A 10 -30.80 10.12 -23.05
N GLN A 11 -32.11 9.89 -22.94
CA GLN A 11 -32.76 9.06 -21.94
C GLN A 11 -32.83 7.61 -22.44
N TYR A 12 -32.51 6.62 -21.60
CA TYR A 12 -33.08 5.24 -21.53
C TYR A 12 -32.43 4.57 -20.30
N ALA A 13 -33.05 3.77 -19.43
CA ALA A 13 -34.43 3.41 -19.13
C ALA A 13 -34.40 2.73 -17.74
N HIS A 14 -35.09 3.29 -16.74
CA HIS A 14 -35.31 2.58 -15.46
C HIS A 14 -36.60 1.76 -15.58
N LYS A 15 -36.47 0.43 -15.61
CA LYS A 15 -37.62 -0.46 -15.49
C LYS A 15 -37.68 -1.06 -14.09
N ILE A 16 -38.81 -0.77 -13.47
CA ILE A 16 -39.35 -1.18 -12.18
C ILE A 16 -39.46 -2.71 -12.09
N ILE A 17 -39.05 -3.28 -10.96
CA ILE A 17 -39.75 -4.42 -10.33
C ILE A 17 -39.95 -4.06 -8.85
N THR A 18 -41.16 -3.60 -8.57
CA THR A 18 -41.79 -3.53 -7.25
C THR A 18 -42.11 -4.93 -6.74
N GLY A 19 -41.86 -5.15 -5.45
CA GLY A 19 -42.42 -6.23 -4.66
C GLY A 19 -42.66 -5.74 -3.23
N ASP A 20 -43.80 -5.07 -3.02
CA ASP A 20 -44.29 -4.59 -1.72
C ASP A 20 -44.67 -5.73 -0.77
N ARG A 21 -44.44 -5.54 0.55
CA ARG A 21 -45.44 -5.77 1.61
C ARG A 21 -44.99 -5.23 2.99
N LYS A 22 -45.64 -4.11 3.40
CA LYS A 22 -46.43 -3.86 4.65
C LYS A 22 -45.86 -4.32 6.03
N THR A 23 -45.97 -3.64 7.18
CA THR A 23 -46.41 -2.31 7.72
C THR A 23 -46.28 -2.40 9.27
N ASP A 24 -46.04 -1.26 9.96
CA ASP A 24 -46.42 -0.86 11.35
C ASP A 24 -45.84 -1.66 12.56
N THR A 25 -45.56 -1.13 13.78
CA THR A 25 -46.10 0.02 14.54
C THR A 25 -45.15 0.43 15.70
N GLN A 26 -45.34 1.65 16.21
CA GLN A 26 -44.71 2.36 17.35
C GLN A 26 -45.01 1.75 18.75
N LEU A 27 -44.16 2.01 19.77
CA LEU A 27 -44.46 2.81 20.99
C LEU A 27 -43.45 2.64 22.15
N ALA A 28 -43.37 3.70 22.96
CA ALA A 28 -42.40 4.04 24.00
C ALA A 28 -42.52 3.25 25.33
N GLY A 29 -41.45 3.30 26.13
CA GLY A 29 -41.44 2.89 27.54
C GLY A 29 -40.14 3.29 28.25
N GLU A 30 -40.29 4.03 29.35
CA GLU A 30 -39.28 4.77 30.10
C GLU A 30 -38.33 3.90 30.96
N ILE A 31 -37.20 4.50 31.35
CA ILE A 31 -36.16 3.96 32.25
C ILE A 31 -36.58 4.15 33.73
N PRO A 32 -36.17 3.25 34.65
CA PRO A 32 -35.54 3.74 35.88
C PRO A 32 -34.19 3.10 36.21
N ILE A 33 -33.38 3.91 36.89
CA ILE A 33 -31.94 3.82 37.20
C ILE A 33 -31.69 3.16 38.58
N SER A 34 -30.46 2.66 38.76
CA SER A 34 -29.67 2.63 40.03
C SER A 34 -29.73 1.34 40.87
N THR A 35 -28.66 0.82 41.50
CA THR A 35 -27.30 1.35 41.74
C THR A 35 -26.31 0.26 42.21
N ARG A 36 -25.01 0.51 41.94
CA ARG A 36 -23.78 0.03 42.64
C ARG A 36 -23.35 -1.43 42.35
N GLY A 37 -22.09 -1.73 42.05
CA GLY A 37 -20.85 -1.05 42.43
C GLY A 37 -19.90 -0.74 41.28
N TYR A 38 -19.44 0.51 41.27
CA TYR A 38 -18.26 0.95 40.54
C TYR A 38 -17.00 0.39 41.24
N SER A 39 -16.16 -0.33 40.51
CA SER A 39 -14.71 -0.20 40.66
C SER A 39 -14.16 0.35 39.35
N LYS A 40 -13.99 1.67 39.35
CA LYS A 40 -13.33 2.46 38.33
C LYS A 40 -11.84 2.07 38.29
N LEU A 41 -11.37 1.68 37.11
CA LEU A 41 -10.26 2.32 36.41
C LEU A 41 -10.39 1.91 34.94
N LYS A 42 -11.27 2.60 34.22
CA LYS A 42 -11.35 2.53 32.76
C LYS A 42 -10.05 3.11 32.22
N ARG A 43 -9.17 2.27 31.66
CA ARG A 43 -8.31 2.74 30.55
C ARG A 43 -9.26 3.35 29.51
N PRO A 44 -8.93 4.49 28.87
CA PRO A 44 -9.71 5.01 27.76
C PRO A 44 -9.61 4.00 26.62
N GLY A 45 -10.51 3.02 26.65
CA GLY A 45 -10.73 2.08 25.57
C GLY A 45 -11.42 2.85 24.48
N TYR A 46 -10.63 3.53 23.63
CA TYR A 46 -10.97 3.61 22.22
C TYR A 46 -11.01 2.17 21.70
N ARG A 47 -12.12 1.46 21.98
CA ARG A 47 -12.59 0.45 21.03
C ARG A 47 -13.02 1.26 19.82
N GLN A 48 -12.07 1.60 18.95
CA GLN A 48 -12.38 2.13 17.63
C GLN A 48 -13.33 1.12 16.99
N SER A 49 -14.60 1.50 16.91
CA SER A 49 -15.58 0.74 16.18
C SER A 49 -15.19 0.85 14.71
N PHE A 50 -14.56 -0.20 14.17
CA PHE A 50 -14.24 -0.36 12.74
C PHE A 50 -15.47 -0.26 11.82
N LYS A 51 -16.68 -0.17 12.39
CA LYS A 51 -17.95 0.01 11.69
C LYS A 51 -17.96 1.24 10.77
N TYR A 52 -17.26 2.31 11.13
CA TYR A 52 -17.22 3.56 10.36
C TYR A 52 -15.94 3.73 9.54
N LEU A 53 -14.97 2.81 9.63
CA LEU A 53 -13.70 2.94 8.91
C LEU A 53 -13.90 2.94 7.38
N PRO A 54 -14.77 2.11 6.79
CA PRO A 54 -15.08 2.20 5.36
C PRO A 54 -15.71 3.56 4.99
N ASP A 55 -16.60 4.09 5.84
CA ASP A 55 -17.25 5.38 5.62
C ASP A 55 -16.29 6.56 5.79
N ILE A 56 -15.35 6.50 6.74
CA ILE A 56 -14.30 7.50 6.95
C ILE A 56 -13.29 7.44 5.81
N LEU A 57 -12.88 6.26 5.35
CA LEU A 57 -12.00 6.10 4.19
C LEU A 57 -12.69 6.53 2.90
N LYS A 58 -14.01 6.34 2.79
CA LYS A 58 -14.83 6.85 1.70
C LYS A 58 -14.93 8.38 1.76
N LEU A 59 -15.24 8.95 2.93
CA LEU A 59 -15.24 10.41 3.15
C LEU A 59 -13.85 11.01 2.87
N HIS A 60 -12.78 10.34 3.27
CA HIS A 60 -11.41 10.80 3.08
C HIS A 60 -11.03 10.78 1.59
N ARG A 61 -11.46 9.77 0.83
CA ARG A 61 -11.32 9.75 -0.64
C ARG A 61 -12.18 10.79 -1.33
N GLU A 62 -13.36 11.10 -0.78
CA GLU A 62 -14.27 12.12 -1.32
C GLU A 62 -13.86 13.56 -0.94
N LEU A 63 -13.14 13.76 0.17
CA LEU A 63 -12.72 15.07 0.68
C LEU A 63 -11.26 15.44 0.34
N ILE A 64 -10.40 14.45 0.07
CA ILE A 64 -9.01 14.67 -0.32
C ILE A 64 -8.86 14.11 -1.72
N ASN A 65 -8.95 15.00 -2.71
CA ASN A 65 -8.65 14.66 -4.08
C ASN A 65 -7.17 14.24 -4.16
N SER A 66 -6.91 13.13 -4.84
CA SER A 66 -5.53 12.76 -5.18
C SER A 66 -4.84 13.95 -5.88
N PRO A 67 -3.58 14.29 -5.54
CA PRO A 67 -2.84 15.31 -6.26
C PRO A 67 -2.41 14.83 -7.66
N PHE A 68 -2.68 13.57 -8.00
CA PHE A 68 -2.33 12.98 -9.28
C PHE A 68 -3.53 13.01 -10.25
N PRO A 69 -3.27 13.13 -11.57
CA PRO A 69 -4.31 13.02 -12.59
C PRO A 69 -5.12 11.72 -12.48
N GLU A 70 -6.44 11.81 -12.71
CA GLU A 70 -7.38 10.69 -12.55
C GLU A 70 -6.98 9.44 -13.36
N TYR A 71 -6.43 9.64 -14.57
CA TYR A 71 -6.01 8.52 -15.41
C TYR A 71 -4.84 7.74 -14.80
N LEU A 72 -3.94 8.39 -14.06
CA LEU A 72 -2.87 7.71 -13.35
C LEU A 72 -3.39 6.95 -12.13
N GLU A 73 -4.35 7.52 -11.40
CA GLU A 73 -5.00 6.79 -10.30
C GLU A 73 -5.75 5.56 -10.81
N ARG A 74 -6.41 5.67 -11.97
CA ARG A 74 -7.03 4.51 -12.63
C ARG A 74 -5.99 3.46 -12.99
N LEU A 75 -4.88 3.86 -13.61
CA LEU A 75 -3.81 2.95 -14.00
C LEU A 75 -3.16 2.25 -12.81
N PHE A 76 -2.91 2.97 -11.70
CA PHE A 76 -2.47 2.38 -10.43
C PHE A 76 -3.51 1.40 -9.86
N GLY A 77 -4.80 1.74 -9.94
CA GLY A 77 -5.88 0.86 -9.53
C GLY A 77 -5.94 -0.43 -10.34
N GLU A 78 -5.82 -0.34 -11.66
CA GLU A 78 -5.76 -1.48 -12.58
C GLU A 78 -4.55 -2.38 -12.29
N TYR A 79 -3.38 -1.77 -12.03
CA TYR A 79 -2.17 -2.47 -11.61
C TYR A 79 -2.38 -3.26 -10.30
N GLU A 80 -2.95 -2.63 -9.26
CA GLU A 80 -3.20 -3.30 -7.97
C GLU A 80 -4.26 -4.41 -8.08
N ILE A 81 -5.28 -4.25 -8.93
CA ILE A 81 -6.24 -5.31 -9.25
C ILE A 81 -5.52 -6.48 -9.94
N ALA A 82 -4.67 -6.21 -10.93
CA ALA A 82 -3.90 -7.25 -11.62
C ALA A 82 -2.98 -7.99 -10.63
N ARG A 83 -2.31 -7.24 -9.74
CA ARG A 83 -1.40 -7.75 -8.71
C ARG A 83 -2.10 -8.65 -7.69
N SER A 84 -3.35 -8.37 -7.35
CA SER A 84 -4.14 -9.17 -6.40
C SER A 84 -4.85 -10.37 -7.02
N THR A 85 -4.94 -10.44 -8.36
CA THR A 85 -5.68 -11.51 -9.07
C THR A 85 -4.86 -12.78 -9.22
N ASN A 86 -3.79 -12.77 -10.03
CA ASN A 86 -2.83 -13.87 -10.19
C ASN A 86 -1.59 -13.40 -10.98
N GLN A 87 -0.54 -14.23 -11.04
CA GLN A 87 0.71 -13.86 -11.73
C GLN A 87 0.53 -13.62 -13.24
N MET A 88 -0.33 -14.39 -13.92
CA MET A 88 -0.52 -14.25 -15.37
C MET A 88 -1.22 -12.93 -15.71
N THR A 89 -2.26 -12.56 -14.96
CA THR A 89 -2.97 -11.28 -15.13
C THR A 89 -2.04 -10.09 -14.90
N LEU A 90 -1.21 -10.15 -13.86
CA LEU A 90 -0.21 -9.12 -13.59
C LEU A 90 0.83 -9.03 -14.71
N LYS A 91 1.35 -10.18 -15.17
CA LYS A 91 2.32 -10.24 -16.26
C LYS A 91 1.77 -9.60 -17.53
N ASN A 92 0.55 -9.98 -17.93
CA ASN A 92 -0.11 -9.44 -19.12
C ASN A 92 -0.33 -7.93 -19.03
N PHE A 93 -0.68 -7.42 -17.85
CA PHE A 93 -0.83 -5.98 -17.63
C PHE A 93 0.51 -5.25 -17.81
N ILE A 94 1.58 -5.77 -17.20
CA ILE A 94 2.91 -5.17 -17.31
C ILE A 94 3.41 -5.20 -18.76
N GLU A 95 3.38 -6.36 -19.43
CA GLU A 95 3.84 -6.51 -20.82
C GLU A 95 3.06 -5.61 -21.80
N LYS A 96 1.79 -5.34 -21.52
CA LYS A 96 0.96 -4.47 -22.35
C LYS A 96 1.34 -2.99 -22.23
N ASP A 97 1.65 -2.52 -21.02
CA ASP A 97 1.70 -1.09 -20.73
C ASP A 97 3.13 -0.56 -20.44
N ILE A 98 4.09 -1.41 -20.05
CA ILE A 98 5.42 -0.97 -19.57
C ILE A 98 6.22 -0.19 -20.63
N ASP A 99 6.24 -0.62 -21.89
CA ASP A 99 7.02 0.04 -22.96
C ASP A 99 6.51 1.45 -23.26
N LEU A 100 5.19 1.63 -23.24
CA LEU A 100 4.56 2.93 -23.41
C LEU A 100 4.93 3.88 -22.27
N LEU A 101 4.87 3.38 -21.04
CA LEU A 101 5.21 4.16 -19.84
C LEU A 101 6.70 4.50 -19.81
N LEU A 102 7.58 3.56 -20.16
CA LEU A 102 9.02 3.79 -20.29
C LEU A 102 9.34 4.84 -21.35
N SER A 103 8.68 4.78 -22.52
CA SER A 103 8.83 5.78 -23.58
C SER A 103 8.42 7.19 -23.11
N PHE A 104 7.30 7.27 -22.39
CA PHE A 104 6.83 8.54 -21.83
C PHE A 104 7.82 9.09 -20.78
N VAL A 105 8.25 8.25 -19.84
CA VAL A 105 9.21 8.65 -18.80
C VAL A 105 10.55 9.05 -19.43
N GLY A 106 11.05 8.31 -20.42
CA GLY A 106 12.25 8.64 -21.17
C GLY A 106 12.16 9.98 -21.90
N SER A 107 11.02 10.25 -22.54
CA SER A 107 10.78 11.52 -23.25
C SER A 107 10.81 12.72 -22.29
N VAL A 108 10.15 12.61 -21.15
CA VAL A 108 10.13 13.66 -20.12
C VAL A 108 11.53 13.87 -19.52
N SER A 109 12.27 12.78 -19.26
CA SER A 109 13.66 12.84 -18.79
C SER A 109 14.57 13.59 -19.78
N GLN A 110 14.45 13.30 -21.07
CA GLN A 110 15.21 14.01 -22.12
C GLN A 110 14.92 15.51 -22.14
N LEU A 111 13.65 15.91 -22.05
CA LEU A 111 13.26 17.32 -21.99
C LEU A 111 13.92 18.04 -20.80
N ARG A 112 13.95 17.41 -19.61
CA ARG A 112 14.65 17.97 -18.44
C ARG A 112 16.15 18.09 -18.66
N ASN A 113 16.77 17.07 -19.25
CA ASN A 113 18.22 17.04 -19.48
C ASN A 113 18.71 18.13 -20.44
N ILE A 114 17.86 18.56 -21.40
CA ILE A 114 18.16 19.68 -22.30
C ILE A 114 17.72 21.04 -21.74
N GLY A 115 17.35 21.10 -20.45
CA GLY A 115 17.00 22.34 -19.75
C GLY A 115 15.61 22.89 -20.08
N ILE A 116 14.73 22.09 -20.70
CA ILE A 116 13.33 22.48 -20.87
C ILE A 116 12.65 22.31 -19.51
N GLY A 117 12.28 23.45 -18.91
CA GLY A 117 11.52 23.49 -17.67
C GLY A 117 10.19 22.78 -17.86
N ILE A 118 9.86 21.91 -16.91
CA ILE A 118 8.58 21.23 -16.83
C ILE A 118 7.84 21.86 -15.65
N ASP A 119 6.55 22.13 -15.82
CA ASP A 119 5.76 22.67 -14.71
C ASP A 119 5.65 21.67 -13.54
N VAL A 120 5.20 22.17 -12.40
CA VAL A 120 5.13 21.38 -11.16
C VAL A 120 4.15 20.21 -11.30
N ASP A 121 2.97 20.45 -11.88
CA ASP A 121 1.92 19.44 -12.05
C ASP A 121 2.43 18.27 -12.92
N LYS A 122 3.14 18.58 -14.00
CA LYS A 122 3.75 17.61 -14.90
C LYS A 122 4.96 16.91 -14.27
N SER A 123 5.68 17.58 -13.38
CA SER A 123 6.74 16.96 -12.58
C SER A 123 6.19 15.96 -11.55
N ILE A 124 5.03 16.26 -10.95
CA ILE A 124 4.31 15.34 -10.05
C ILE A 124 3.72 14.15 -10.82
N GLU A 125 3.13 14.39 -11.99
CA GLU A 125 2.68 13.34 -12.91
C GLU A 125 3.86 12.41 -13.29
N TYR A 126 4.99 13.01 -13.64
CA TYR A 126 6.22 12.29 -13.95
C TYR A 126 6.73 11.46 -12.77
N ALA A 127 6.68 11.99 -11.54
CA ALA A 127 7.04 11.26 -10.33
C ALA A 127 6.13 10.02 -10.13
N ARG A 128 4.83 10.18 -10.32
CA ARG A 128 3.84 9.10 -10.18
C ARG A 128 4.03 8.00 -11.24
N LEU A 129 4.40 8.38 -12.46
CA LEU A 129 4.76 7.43 -13.52
C LEU A 129 6.06 6.67 -13.23
N ASN A 130 7.10 7.36 -12.77
CA ASN A 130 8.34 6.74 -12.33
C ASN A 130 8.08 5.73 -11.19
N TRP A 131 7.22 6.10 -10.24
CA TRP A 131 6.77 5.18 -9.20
C TRP A 131 6.13 3.93 -9.83
N LEU A 132 5.12 4.07 -10.70
CA LEU A 132 4.45 2.91 -11.30
C LEU A 132 5.39 2.00 -12.08
N VAL A 133 6.25 2.60 -12.92
CA VAL A 133 7.27 1.87 -13.69
C VAL A 133 8.19 1.11 -12.75
N GLY A 134 8.68 1.75 -11.69
CA GLY A 134 9.48 1.09 -10.66
C GLY A 134 8.76 -0.12 -10.04
N PHE A 135 7.47 0.00 -9.74
CA PHE A 135 6.66 -1.10 -9.19
C PHE A 135 6.56 -2.27 -10.16
N MET A 136 6.23 -1.99 -11.42
CA MET A 136 6.13 -2.98 -12.47
C MET A 136 7.46 -3.73 -12.68
N LEU A 137 8.59 -3.01 -12.75
CA LEU A 137 9.91 -3.61 -12.95
C LEU A 137 10.35 -4.43 -11.73
N ALA A 138 10.05 -3.97 -10.50
CA ALA A 138 10.35 -4.74 -9.28
C ALA A 138 9.52 -6.03 -9.18
N ASP A 139 8.23 -5.96 -9.52
CA ASP A 139 7.39 -7.16 -9.64
C ASP A 139 7.91 -8.09 -10.74
N SER A 140 8.35 -7.55 -11.88
CA SER A 140 8.96 -8.33 -12.95
C SER A 140 10.20 -9.09 -12.50
N SER A 141 11.15 -8.40 -11.85
CA SER A 141 12.37 -9.02 -11.34
C SER A 141 12.08 -10.11 -10.30
N SER A 142 11.18 -9.84 -9.36
CA SER A 142 10.87 -10.77 -8.27
C SER A 142 10.03 -11.99 -8.68
N LYS A 143 9.11 -11.84 -9.65
CA LYS A 143 8.16 -12.92 -10.02
C LYS A 143 8.57 -13.70 -11.25
N TRP A 144 9.17 -13.07 -12.25
CA TRP A 144 9.49 -13.71 -13.54
C TRP A 144 10.97 -13.63 -13.91
N GLY A 145 11.67 -12.59 -13.48
CA GLY A 145 13.06 -12.30 -13.84
C GLY A 145 14.11 -13.22 -13.21
N HIS A 146 13.71 -14.24 -12.44
CA HIS A 146 14.65 -15.14 -11.75
C HIS A 146 15.69 -14.42 -10.87
N HIS A 147 15.28 -13.36 -10.17
CA HIS A 147 16.19 -12.46 -9.43
C HIS A 147 17.16 -11.70 -10.36
N ASP A 148 16.64 -11.11 -11.43
CA ASP A 148 17.38 -10.17 -12.26
C ASP A 148 17.74 -8.92 -11.44
N ASP A 149 18.97 -8.90 -10.92
CA ASP A 149 19.51 -7.82 -10.09
C ASP A 149 19.61 -6.50 -10.86
N GLU A 150 19.85 -6.54 -12.17
CA GLU A 150 19.91 -5.35 -13.03
C GLU A 150 18.53 -4.72 -13.20
N LEU A 151 17.51 -5.56 -13.46
CA LEU A 151 16.13 -5.10 -13.57
C LEU A 151 15.62 -4.51 -12.26
N ALA A 152 16.00 -5.10 -11.13
CA ALA A 152 15.64 -4.54 -9.82
C ALA A 152 16.42 -3.28 -9.46
N ALA A 153 17.69 -3.16 -9.87
CA ALA A 153 18.44 -1.92 -9.73
C ALA A 153 17.77 -0.80 -10.54
N THR A 154 17.42 -1.08 -11.79
CA THR A 154 16.66 -0.18 -12.68
C THR A 154 15.32 0.22 -12.03
N ALA A 155 14.57 -0.74 -11.48
CA ALA A 155 13.33 -0.45 -10.75
C ALA A 155 13.53 0.56 -9.61
N ARG A 156 14.59 0.40 -8.83
CA ARG A 156 14.93 1.30 -7.73
C ARG A 156 15.37 2.69 -8.20
N GLU A 157 16.02 2.81 -9.35
CA GLU A 157 16.35 4.12 -9.95
C GLU A 157 15.10 4.93 -10.30
N TYR A 158 14.09 4.28 -10.91
CA TYR A 158 12.79 4.90 -11.16
C TYR A 158 12.10 5.31 -9.86
N MET A 159 12.06 4.43 -8.85
CA MET A 159 11.48 4.76 -7.54
C MET A 159 12.23 5.91 -6.85
N GLN A 160 13.57 5.93 -6.90
CA GLN A 160 14.35 7.01 -6.30
C GLN A 160 14.14 8.34 -7.03
N THR A 161 13.97 8.32 -8.35
CA THR A 161 13.57 9.51 -9.13
C THR A 161 12.21 10.03 -8.66
N ALA A 162 11.23 9.14 -8.42
CA ALA A 162 9.94 9.51 -7.86
C ALA A 162 10.07 10.13 -6.46
N VAL A 163 10.84 9.53 -5.55
CA VAL A 163 11.11 10.07 -4.21
C VAL A 163 11.68 11.49 -4.28
N ASN A 164 12.69 11.69 -5.13
CA ASN A 164 13.35 12.98 -5.28
C ASN A 164 12.36 14.06 -5.73
N LEU A 165 11.51 13.75 -6.71
CA LEU A 165 10.51 14.69 -7.24
C LEU A 165 9.37 14.98 -6.27
N LEU A 166 8.86 13.95 -5.58
CA LEU A 166 7.84 14.12 -4.56
C LEU A 166 8.37 14.96 -3.38
N THR A 167 9.65 14.79 -3.04
CA THR A 167 10.32 15.60 -2.02
C THR A 167 10.52 17.04 -2.48
N GLU A 168 10.98 17.25 -3.72
CA GLU A 168 11.17 18.57 -4.34
C GLU A 168 9.87 19.37 -4.36
N HIS A 169 8.74 18.71 -4.66
CA HIS A 169 7.42 19.34 -4.78
C HIS A 169 6.50 19.09 -3.57
N ARG A 170 7.07 18.81 -2.40
CA ARG A 170 6.30 18.49 -1.18
C ARG A 170 5.27 19.55 -0.80
N GLU A 171 5.57 20.82 -1.03
CA GLU A 171 4.66 21.92 -0.69
C GLU A 171 3.39 21.88 -1.55
N HIS A 172 3.52 21.48 -2.81
CA HIS A 172 2.39 21.34 -3.73
C HIS A 172 1.53 20.11 -3.39
N LEU A 173 2.16 19.03 -2.94
CA LEU A 173 1.46 17.81 -2.48
C LEU A 173 0.73 18.01 -1.14
N GLY A 174 1.01 19.11 -0.43
CA GLY A 174 0.35 19.46 0.81
C GLY A 174 0.60 18.45 1.93
N MET A 175 -0.42 18.20 2.75
CA MET A 175 -0.28 17.39 3.97
C MET A 175 0.03 15.91 3.73
N PHE A 176 -0.19 15.39 2.51
CA PHE A 176 0.08 13.98 2.16
C PHE A 176 1.43 13.77 1.47
N ALA A 177 2.23 14.83 1.30
CA ALA A 177 3.53 14.75 0.64
C ALA A 177 4.42 13.64 1.25
N GLN A 178 4.55 13.65 2.57
CA GLN A 178 5.38 12.68 3.30
C GLN A 178 4.86 11.25 3.12
N TYR A 179 3.54 11.06 3.21
CA TYR A 179 2.91 9.77 2.96
C TYR A 179 3.29 9.20 1.57
N TYR A 180 3.25 10.02 0.51
CA TYR A 180 3.62 9.52 -0.82
C TYR A 180 5.11 9.21 -0.94
N VAL A 181 5.99 10.04 -0.36
CA VAL A 181 7.43 9.76 -0.29
C VAL A 181 7.67 8.43 0.40
N ASP A 182 7.12 8.26 1.60
CA ASP A 182 7.30 7.08 2.44
C ASP A 182 6.81 5.80 1.74
N ARG A 183 5.69 5.88 1.01
CA ARG A 183 5.16 4.75 0.23
C ARG A 183 6.15 4.28 -0.85
N VAL A 184 6.86 5.19 -1.49
CA VAL A 184 7.85 4.83 -2.50
C VAL A 184 9.12 4.31 -1.83
N GLU A 185 9.57 4.92 -0.74
CA GLU A 185 10.72 4.42 0.04
C GLU A 185 10.48 3.01 0.58
N HIS A 186 9.25 2.74 1.04
CA HIS A 186 8.83 1.41 1.47
C HIS A 186 9.05 0.35 0.38
N ALA A 187 8.70 0.69 -0.86
CA ALA A 187 8.87 -0.20 -1.99
C ALA A 187 10.33 -0.37 -2.42
N ILE A 188 11.17 0.67 -2.29
CA ILE A 188 12.61 0.57 -2.54
C ILE A 188 13.23 -0.47 -1.60
N VAL A 189 12.94 -0.38 -0.30
CA VAL A 189 13.44 -1.34 0.70
C VAL A 189 12.89 -2.74 0.45
N SER A 190 11.61 -2.86 0.10
CA SER A 190 11.00 -4.15 -0.24
C SER A 190 11.67 -4.79 -1.47
N SER A 191 11.98 -3.99 -2.50
CA SER A 191 12.74 -4.44 -3.68
C SER A 191 14.13 -4.93 -3.30
N LEU A 192 14.85 -4.19 -2.44
CA LEU A 192 16.18 -4.58 -1.96
C LEU A 192 16.15 -5.91 -1.20
N TYR A 193 15.13 -6.12 -0.34
CA TYR A 193 14.95 -7.38 0.36
C TYR A 193 14.72 -8.52 -0.63
N ASN A 194 13.77 -8.37 -1.56
CA ASN A 194 13.40 -9.44 -2.50
C ASN A 194 14.56 -9.87 -3.42
N THR A 195 15.44 -8.95 -3.82
CA THR A 195 16.61 -9.30 -4.64
C THR A 195 17.74 -9.91 -3.85
N ASN A 196 17.92 -9.47 -2.59
CA ASN A 196 19.03 -9.90 -1.76
C ASN A 196 18.66 -10.95 -0.70
N GLU A 197 17.43 -11.46 -0.68
CA GLU A 197 16.93 -12.31 0.41
C GLU A 197 17.88 -13.45 0.75
N LYS A 198 18.32 -14.21 -0.26
CA LYS A 198 19.27 -15.33 -0.09
C LYS A 198 20.58 -14.88 0.55
N SER A 199 21.13 -13.73 0.13
CA SER A 199 22.39 -13.21 0.66
C SER A 199 22.22 -12.62 2.06
N ILE A 200 21.10 -11.95 2.34
CA ILE A 200 20.72 -11.45 3.69
C ILE A 200 20.57 -12.62 4.69
N LEU A 201 20.08 -13.77 4.22
CA LEU A 201 19.92 -14.98 5.05
C LEU A 201 21.23 -15.72 5.30
N SER A 202 22.10 -15.80 4.29
CA SER A 202 23.31 -16.65 4.34
C SER A 202 24.61 -15.90 4.65
N CYS A 203 24.66 -14.58 4.49
CA CYS A 203 25.86 -13.77 4.62
C CYS A 203 25.69 -12.63 5.63
N LYS A 204 26.50 -12.66 6.71
CA LYS A 204 26.50 -11.63 7.76
C LYS A 204 26.76 -10.23 7.22
N ASN A 205 27.66 -10.09 6.24
CA ASN A 205 28.01 -8.78 5.67
C ASN A 205 26.85 -8.21 4.85
N SER A 206 26.17 -9.04 4.04
CA SER A 206 24.99 -8.63 3.29
C SER A 206 23.85 -8.23 4.21
N ARG A 207 23.62 -8.99 5.29
CA ARG A 207 22.65 -8.63 6.33
C ARG A 207 22.98 -7.29 6.99
N ALA A 208 24.23 -7.09 7.42
CA ALA A 208 24.67 -5.85 8.05
C ALA A 208 24.52 -4.65 7.11
N SER A 209 24.81 -4.82 5.82
CA SER A 209 24.60 -3.79 4.80
C SER A 209 23.12 -3.42 4.67
N PHE A 210 22.23 -4.42 4.61
CA PHE A 210 20.79 -4.17 4.57
C PHE A 210 20.28 -3.46 5.82
N ILE A 211 20.72 -3.88 7.02
CA ILE A 211 20.38 -3.20 8.28
C ILE A 211 20.84 -1.74 8.27
N LYS A 212 22.05 -1.47 7.77
CA LYS A 212 22.55 -0.09 7.60
C LYS A 212 21.64 0.73 6.69
N THR A 213 21.18 0.15 5.57
CA THR A 213 20.20 0.81 4.70
C THR A 213 18.89 1.11 5.42
N LEU A 214 18.37 0.19 6.23
CA LEU A 214 17.16 0.43 7.03
C LEU A 214 17.33 1.61 7.99
N GLN A 215 18.50 1.73 8.61
CA GLN A 215 18.84 2.82 9.53
C GLN A 215 18.99 4.16 8.80
N GLU A 216 19.70 4.17 7.67
CA GLU A 216 19.93 5.37 6.86
C GLU A 216 18.63 5.95 6.29
N LYS A 217 17.65 5.10 5.99
CA LYS A 217 16.32 5.50 5.51
C LYS A 217 15.30 5.74 6.62
N ASP A 218 15.70 5.61 7.88
CA ASP A 218 14.78 5.69 9.03
C ASP A 218 13.51 4.83 8.83
N TYR A 219 13.73 3.61 8.33
CA TYR A 219 12.66 2.82 7.70
C TYR A 219 11.49 2.52 8.63
N PHE A 220 11.73 2.32 9.93
CA PHE A 220 10.65 2.06 10.87
C PHE A 220 9.76 3.30 11.09
N ASN A 221 10.30 4.52 11.03
CA ASN A 221 9.49 5.74 11.05
C ASN A 221 8.73 5.93 9.74
N VAL A 222 9.33 5.58 8.59
CA VAL A 222 8.64 5.51 7.29
C VAL A 222 7.42 4.59 7.37
N ILE A 223 7.56 3.41 7.98
CA ILE A 223 6.43 2.48 8.18
C ILE A 223 5.34 3.10 9.04
N GLU A 224 5.68 3.68 10.19
CA GLU A 224 4.68 4.28 11.08
C GLU A 224 3.92 5.43 10.40
N SER A 225 4.63 6.32 9.69
CA SER A 225 4.01 7.42 8.92
C SER A 225 3.00 6.92 7.88
N ILE A 226 3.34 5.86 7.14
CA ILE A 226 2.38 5.23 6.19
C ILE A 226 1.15 4.70 6.94
N LEU A 227 1.38 4.02 8.07
CA LEU A 227 0.33 3.36 8.83
C LEU A 227 -0.50 4.32 9.69
N GLU A 228 -0.06 5.57 9.90
CA GLU A 228 -0.87 6.65 10.46
C GLU A 228 -1.97 7.07 9.48
N VAL A 229 -1.64 7.14 8.18
CA VAL A 229 -2.58 7.51 7.11
C VAL A 229 -3.44 6.33 6.66
N VAL A 230 -2.83 5.15 6.49
CA VAL A 230 -3.51 3.92 6.07
C VAL A 230 -3.24 2.78 7.07
N PRO A 231 -3.92 2.78 8.24
CA PRO A 231 -3.67 1.80 9.29
C PRO A 231 -3.97 0.34 8.90
N THR A 232 -4.70 0.15 7.80
CA THR A 232 -5.18 -1.15 7.30
C THR A 232 -4.29 -1.74 6.20
N ASP A 233 -3.16 -1.12 5.86
CA ASP A 233 -2.26 -1.65 4.84
C ASP A 233 -1.49 -2.87 5.38
N HIS A 234 -2.09 -4.05 5.20
CA HIS A 234 -1.54 -5.30 5.66
C HIS A 234 -0.22 -5.68 4.96
N LEU A 235 0.04 -5.20 3.75
CA LEU A 235 1.31 -5.48 3.05
C LEU A 235 2.46 -4.68 3.67
N VAL A 236 2.21 -3.42 4.04
CA VAL A 236 3.18 -2.58 4.76
C VAL A 236 3.51 -3.19 6.12
N VAL A 237 2.49 -3.59 6.89
CA VAL A 237 2.69 -4.26 8.19
C VAL A 237 3.43 -5.59 8.03
N ARG A 238 3.11 -6.37 7.00
CA ARG A 238 3.80 -7.64 6.74
C ARG A 238 5.28 -7.42 6.39
N ASN A 239 5.58 -6.46 5.53
CA ASN A 239 6.95 -6.15 5.15
C ASN A 239 7.75 -5.54 6.32
N SER A 240 7.09 -4.84 7.24
CA SER A 240 7.73 -4.36 8.47
C SER A 240 8.08 -5.50 9.42
N ILE A 241 7.26 -6.56 9.50
CA ILE A 241 7.60 -7.80 10.21
C ILE A 241 8.87 -8.44 9.62
N LEU A 242 8.99 -8.52 8.29
CA LEU A 242 10.20 -9.06 7.65
C LEU A 242 11.44 -8.21 7.96
N ALA A 243 11.33 -6.89 7.91
CA ALA A 243 12.42 -6.00 8.29
C ALA A 243 12.81 -6.13 9.78
N GLY A 244 11.82 -6.31 10.66
CA GLY A 244 12.03 -6.66 12.07
C GLY A 244 12.79 -7.98 12.22
N ALA A 245 12.43 -9.00 11.43
CA ALA A 245 13.09 -10.30 11.44
C ALA A 245 14.55 -10.24 10.97
N VAL A 246 14.86 -9.36 10.00
CA VAL A 246 16.24 -9.11 9.56
C VAL A 246 17.07 -8.38 10.62
N THR A 247 16.46 -7.45 11.35
CA THR A 247 17.09 -6.68 12.44
C THR A 247 17.08 -7.42 13.78
N GLU A 248 16.46 -8.60 13.83
CA GLU A 248 16.32 -9.44 15.02
C GLU A 248 15.55 -8.73 16.18
N ASP A 249 14.69 -7.77 15.84
CA ASP A 249 13.84 -7.03 16.80
C ASP A 249 12.52 -7.79 17.06
N ILE A 250 12.58 -8.72 18.02
CA ILE A 250 11.45 -9.59 18.38
C ILE A 250 10.25 -8.80 18.91
N ASP A 251 10.49 -7.73 19.66
CA ASP A 251 9.42 -6.92 20.25
C ASP A 251 8.65 -6.18 19.14
N TYR A 252 9.37 -5.60 18.18
CA TYR A 252 8.76 -4.96 17.02
C TYR A 252 7.97 -5.95 16.16
N ILE A 253 8.55 -7.12 15.87
CA ILE A 253 7.85 -8.18 15.13
C ILE A 253 6.55 -8.57 15.83
N SER A 254 6.58 -8.74 17.16
CA SER A 254 5.41 -9.10 17.96
C SER A 254 4.33 -8.02 17.91
N ILE A 255 4.70 -6.75 18.04
CA ILE A 255 3.77 -5.60 17.95
C ILE A 255 3.10 -5.57 16.57
N MET A 256 3.88 -5.69 15.50
CA MET A 256 3.36 -5.64 14.13
C MET A 256 2.48 -6.85 13.80
N LEU A 257 2.83 -8.05 14.27
CA LEU A 257 1.98 -9.23 14.11
C LEU A 257 0.64 -9.05 14.81
N GLN A 258 0.62 -8.52 16.04
CA GLN A 258 -0.64 -8.22 16.74
C GLN A 258 -1.47 -7.15 16.01
N ARG A 259 -0.82 -6.16 15.38
CA ARG A 259 -1.50 -5.18 14.51
C ARG A 259 -2.14 -5.90 13.31
N LEU A 260 -1.41 -6.77 12.64
CA LEU A 260 -1.85 -7.52 11.47
C LEU A 260 -3.05 -8.45 11.78
N ILE A 261 -2.99 -9.17 12.91
CA ILE A 261 -4.09 -10.04 13.38
C ILE A 261 -5.35 -9.23 13.72
N LYS A 262 -5.20 -8.00 14.23
CA LYS A 262 -6.35 -7.11 14.48
C LYS A 262 -7.00 -6.64 13.19
N LEU A 263 -6.23 -6.49 12.10
CA LEU A 263 -6.77 -6.14 10.79
C LEU A 263 -7.55 -7.30 10.18
N ASP A 264 -6.98 -8.52 10.24
CA ASP A 264 -7.64 -9.74 9.79
C ASP A 264 -7.18 -10.94 10.64
N SER A 265 -8.13 -11.59 11.30
CA SER A 265 -7.86 -12.72 12.20
C SER A 265 -7.18 -13.91 11.51
N ARG A 266 -7.26 -14.03 10.18
CA ARG A 266 -6.60 -15.11 9.42
C ARG A 266 -5.08 -15.06 9.54
N PHE A 267 -4.49 -13.88 9.78
CA PHE A 267 -3.05 -13.76 10.04
C PHE A 267 -2.60 -14.37 11.36
N SER A 268 -3.51 -14.89 12.19
CA SER A 268 -3.13 -15.72 13.34
C SER A 268 -2.66 -17.12 12.93
N ASP A 269 -2.91 -17.53 11.69
CA ASP A 269 -2.38 -18.73 11.08
C ASP A 269 -1.12 -18.38 10.26
N PRO A 270 0.07 -18.93 10.60
CA PRO A 270 1.30 -18.66 9.85
C PRO A 270 1.27 -19.22 8.42
N ASP A 271 0.32 -20.10 8.09
CA ASP A 271 0.11 -20.67 6.75
C ASP A 271 -0.85 -19.84 5.88
N TYR A 272 -1.48 -18.80 6.44
CA TYR A 272 -2.36 -17.92 5.68
C TYR A 272 -1.61 -17.10 4.63
N LYS A 273 -2.14 -17.08 3.40
CA LYS A 273 -1.65 -16.26 2.28
C LYS A 273 -2.60 -15.08 2.03
N PRO A 274 -2.15 -13.83 2.18
CA PRO A 274 -3.03 -12.67 2.04
C PRO A 274 -3.46 -12.40 0.58
N THR A 275 -2.61 -12.76 -0.38
CA THR A 275 -2.94 -12.75 -1.81
C THR A 275 -2.35 -14.00 -2.48
N PRO A 276 -2.82 -14.39 -3.67
CA PRO A 276 -2.25 -15.51 -4.43
C PRO A 276 -0.75 -15.37 -4.72
N ASN A 277 -0.25 -14.12 -4.73
CA ASN A 277 1.12 -13.78 -5.10
C ASN A 277 2.00 -13.44 -3.89
N THR A 278 1.48 -13.54 -2.66
CA THR A 278 2.23 -13.23 -1.43
C THR A 278 2.44 -14.53 -0.65
N PRO A 279 3.69 -14.91 -0.32
CA PRO A 279 3.96 -16.10 0.47
C PRO A 279 3.33 -16.00 1.87
N SER A 280 3.05 -17.15 2.48
CA SER A 280 2.68 -17.19 3.91
C SER A 280 3.90 -16.88 4.79
N PHE A 281 3.71 -16.61 6.08
CA PHE A 281 4.88 -16.45 6.97
C PHE A 281 5.69 -17.75 7.12
N ARG A 282 5.07 -18.92 6.96
CA ARG A 282 5.79 -20.19 6.92
C ARG A 282 6.65 -20.37 5.67
N GLU A 283 6.31 -19.70 4.58
CA GLU A 283 7.12 -19.75 3.35
C GLU A 283 8.28 -18.74 3.38
N GLU A 284 8.24 -17.76 4.27
CA GLU A 284 9.29 -16.77 4.47
C GLU A 284 10.45 -17.35 5.29
N LEU A 285 11.63 -17.46 4.66
CA LEU A 285 12.80 -18.08 5.29
C LEU A 285 13.32 -17.26 6.47
N ILE A 286 13.28 -15.93 6.39
CA ILE A 286 13.70 -15.04 7.50
C ILE A 286 12.83 -15.21 8.74
N MET A 287 11.57 -15.65 8.56
CA MET A 287 10.62 -15.79 9.65
C MET A 287 10.76 -17.10 10.42
N GLN A 288 11.38 -18.13 9.83
CA GLN A 288 11.45 -19.48 10.43
C GLN A 288 11.90 -19.51 11.89
N PRO A 289 12.96 -18.77 12.30
CA PRO A 289 13.42 -18.81 13.69
C PRO A 289 12.39 -18.26 14.69
N TYR A 290 11.46 -17.42 14.22
CA TYR A 290 10.50 -16.71 15.05
C TYR A 290 9.10 -17.33 15.05
N LEU A 291 8.79 -18.22 14.10
CA LEU A 291 7.43 -18.78 13.95
C LEU A 291 6.92 -19.46 15.24
N ASN A 292 7.75 -20.27 15.88
CA ASN A 292 7.35 -20.92 17.13
C ASN A 292 7.11 -19.87 18.22
N LEU A 293 8.05 -18.95 18.41
CA LEU A 293 7.92 -17.90 19.44
C LEU A 293 6.64 -17.07 19.27
N LEU A 294 6.29 -16.73 18.04
CA LEU A 294 5.22 -15.79 17.73
C LEU A 294 3.84 -16.45 17.63
N PHE A 295 3.77 -17.68 17.11
CA PHE A 295 2.50 -18.35 16.79
C PHE A 295 2.17 -19.52 17.72
N THR A 296 3.11 -20.00 18.56
CA THR A 296 2.79 -20.99 19.61
C THR A 296 2.48 -20.30 20.94
N SER A 297 1.30 -19.70 21.00
CA SER A 297 0.66 -19.25 22.25
C SER A 297 -0.83 -19.59 22.28
N LYS A 298 -1.15 -20.85 21.99
CA LYS A 298 -2.44 -21.50 22.32
C LYS A 298 -2.20 -22.95 22.74
N ALA A 299 -1.46 -23.14 23.84
CA ALA A 299 -1.42 -24.38 24.60
C ALA A 299 -0.95 -24.09 26.04
N ALA A 300 -1.65 -23.18 26.73
CA ALA A 300 -1.62 -23.04 28.19
C ALA A 300 -2.96 -22.47 28.65
#